data_AF-A0A9E3CXS2-F1
#
_entry.id   AF-A0A9E3CXS2-F1
#
_cell.length_a   1.000
_cell.length_b   1.000
_cell.length_c   1.000
_cell.angle_alpha   90.00
_cell.angle_beta   90.00
_cell.angle_gamma   90.00
#
_symmetry.space_group_name_H-M   'P 1'
#
loop_
_entity.id
_entity.type
_entity.pdbx_description
1 polymer ?
#
loop_
_entity_poly.entity_id
_entity_poly.type
_entity_poly.pdbx_seq_one_letter_code
_entity_poly.pdbx_strand_id
1 'polypeptide(L)'
;MTTVESSAAVPSEALRQLSAELPDTCERLGYVRKMTEQAANKVLDLVDTGRDAAEQVRRQGADLSEMLSRHATAPELTLERARSMLKLCAAYAATAAAFAEREKHIHAEIMQAQDFQDLSGQVINKVVRMLNQAEGPLNELLAQLPAPDKATEAEALAGVQTPDKALQQDDVDDLMASLGF
;
A
#
# COMPACT_ATOMS: atom_id res chain seq x y z
N MET A 1 17.93 -31.80 -51.34
CA MET A 1 16.94 -30.75 -51.02
C MET A 1 16.39 -31.08 -49.64
N THR A 2 17.05 -30.56 -48.60
CA THR A 2 16.64 -30.77 -47.21
C THR A 2 15.93 -29.48 -46.81
N THR A 3 14.62 -29.61 -46.60
CA THR A 3 13.70 -28.53 -46.28
C THR A 3 14.08 -27.87 -44.96
N VAL A 4 14.53 -26.62 -45.05
CA VAL A 4 14.68 -25.70 -43.91
C VAL A 4 13.29 -25.13 -43.62
N GLU A 5 12.44 -25.92 -42.97
CA GLU A 5 11.15 -25.48 -42.43
C GLU A 5 11.12 -25.90 -40.96
N SER A 6 11.62 -25.06 -40.06
CA SER A 6 11.42 -25.32 -38.62
C SER A 6 11.55 -24.09 -37.71
N SER A 7 12.22 -23.02 -38.13
CA SER A 7 12.52 -21.92 -37.18
C SER A 7 11.44 -20.83 -37.04
N ALA A 8 10.51 -20.69 -37.99
CA ALA A 8 9.53 -19.58 -38.00
C ALA A 8 8.19 -19.89 -37.31
N ALA A 9 7.91 -21.16 -36.99
CA ALA A 9 6.60 -21.58 -36.47
C ALA A 9 6.41 -21.30 -34.96
N VAL A 10 7.46 -21.50 -34.17
CA VAL A 10 7.43 -21.40 -32.70
C VAL A 10 7.15 -19.97 -32.18
N PRO A 11 7.72 -18.89 -32.77
CA PRO A 11 7.44 -17.53 -32.32
C PRO A 11 5.97 -17.13 -32.54
N SER A 12 5.35 -17.63 -33.61
CA SER A 12 3.98 -17.27 -33.99
C SER A 12 2.91 -17.87 -33.06
N GLU A 13 3.16 -19.08 -32.54
CA GLU A 13 2.25 -19.77 -31.62
C GLU A 13 2.24 -19.08 -30.25
N ALA A 14 3.43 -18.79 -29.70
CA ALA A 14 3.59 -18.09 -28.41
C ALA A 14 2.96 -16.69 -28.43
N LEU A 15 3.12 -15.95 -29.53
CA LEU A 15 2.52 -14.63 -29.70
C LEU A 15 1.00 -14.67 -29.89
N ARG A 16 0.46 -15.68 -30.60
CA ARG A 16 -0.99 -15.90 -30.70
C ARG A 16 -1.59 -16.24 -29.34
N GLN A 17 -0.92 -17.07 -28.55
CA GLN A 17 -1.37 -17.42 -27.21
C GLN A 17 -1.33 -16.22 -26.28
N LEU A 18 -0.25 -15.44 -26.31
CA LEU A 18 -0.17 -14.15 -25.60
C LEU A 18 -1.31 -13.21 -26.00
N SER A 19 -1.59 -13.06 -27.30
CA SER A 19 -2.68 -12.23 -27.79
C SER A 19 -4.05 -12.69 -27.28
N ALA A 20 -4.24 -13.99 -27.04
CA ALA A 20 -5.47 -14.53 -26.48
C ALA A 20 -5.56 -14.35 -24.95
N GLU A 21 -4.44 -14.42 -24.24
CA GLU A 21 -4.38 -14.30 -22.77
C GLU A 21 -4.26 -12.86 -22.26
N LEU A 22 -3.83 -11.92 -23.11
CA LEU A 22 -3.66 -10.50 -22.76
C LEU A 22 -4.95 -9.82 -22.26
N PRO A 23 -6.12 -9.98 -22.92
CA PRO A 23 -7.37 -9.38 -22.45
C PRO A 23 -7.75 -9.84 -21.03
N ASP A 24 -7.71 -11.15 -20.74
CA ASP A 24 -7.97 -11.71 -19.40
C ASP A 24 -6.96 -11.15 -18.37
N THR A 25 -5.70 -11.02 -18.77
CA THR A 25 -4.65 -10.48 -17.90
C THR A 25 -4.89 -9.00 -17.56
N CYS A 26 -5.29 -8.19 -18.54
CA CYS A 26 -5.65 -6.79 -18.34
C CYS A 26 -6.87 -6.64 -17.42
N GLU A 27 -7.90 -7.46 -17.59
CA GLU A 27 -9.08 -7.48 -16.70
C GLU A 27 -8.68 -7.83 -15.25
N ARG A 28 -7.84 -8.86 -15.07
CA ARG A 28 -7.34 -9.26 -13.75
C ARG A 28 -6.49 -8.18 -13.09
N LEU A 29 -5.61 -7.51 -13.84
CA LEU A 29 -4.85 -6.36 -13.32
C LEU A 29 -5.77 -5.20 -12.95
N GLY A 30 -6.81 -4.94 -13.73
CA GLY A 30 -7.86 -3.97 -13.40
C GLY A 30 -8.56 -4.31 -12.09
N TYR A 31 -8.85 -5.60 -11.86
CA TYR A 31 -9.40 -6.09 -10.60
C TYR A 31 -8.43 -5.90 -9.43
N VAL A 32 -7.14 -6.23 -9.59
CA VAL A 32 -6.10 -5.99 -8.58
C VAL A 32 -6.01 -4.51 -8.21
N ARG A 33 -6.00 -3.62 -9.21
CA ARG A 33 -5.98 -2.17 -8.98
C ARG A 33 -7.16 -1.74 -8.11
N LYS A 34 -8.37 -2.19 -8.46
CA LYS A 34 -9.60 -1.85 -7.72
C LYS A 34 -9.57 -2.38 -6.28
N MET A 35 -9.13 -3.62 -6.08
CA MET A 35 -9.02 -4.20 -4.73
C MET A 35 -7.99 -3.46 -3.89
N THR A 36 -6.85 -3.11 -4.49
CA THR A 36 -5.77 -2.36 -3.82
C THR A 36 -6.25 -0.97 -3.38
N GLU A 37 -6.97 -0.26 -4.25
CA GLU A 37 -7.55 1.05 -3.93
C GLU A 37 -8.59 0.94 -2.80
N GLN A 38 -9.48 -0.05 -2.87
CA GLN A 38 -10.50 -0.27 -1.84
C GLN A 38 -9.89 -0.59 -0.48
N ALA A 39 -8.88 -1.46 -0.44
CA ALA A 39 -8.20 -1.80 0.79
C ALA A 39 -7.41 -0.61 1.37
N ALA A 40 -6.71 0.15 0.53
CA ALA A 40 -6.01 1.35 0.96
C ALA A 40 -6.97 2.36 1.60
N ASN A 41 -8.09 2.65 0.95
CA ASN A 41 -9.12 3.55 1.49
C ASN A 41 -9.69 3.01 2.80
N LYS A 42 -10.03 1.71 2.87
CA LYS A 42 -10.57 1.09 4.09
C LYS A 42 -9.58 1.16 5.25
N VAL A 43 -8.29 0.93 5.01
CA VAL A 43 -7.25 1.04 6.06
C VAL A 43 -7.09 2.48 6.51
N LEU A 44 -7.09 3.46 5.60
CA LEU A 44 -7.02 4.88 5.96
C LEU A 44 -8.20 5.31 6.84
N ASP A 45 -9.43 4.94 6.45
CA ASP A 45 -10.65 5.24 7.22
C ASP A 45 -10.60 4.64 8.64
N LEU A 46 -10.09 3.41 8.76
CA LEU A 46 -9.92 2.73 10.04
C LEU A 46 -8.88 3.39 10.92
N VAL A 47 -7.75 3.80 10.35
CA VAL A 47 -6.68 4.51 11.05
C VAL A 47 -7.16 5.87 11.53
N ASP A 48 -7.87 6.63 10.71
CA ASP A 48 -8.43 7.94 11.10
C ASP A 48 -9.43 7.79 12.24
N THR A 49 -10.31 6.79 12.16
CA THR A 49 -11.26 6.46 13.24
C THR A 49 -10.53 6.12 14.55
N GLY A 50 -9.45 5.34 14.49
CA GLY A 50 -8.64 4.99 15.66
C GLY A 50 -7.92 6.20 16.25
N ARG A 51 -7.39 7.09 15.40
CA ARG A 51 -6.71 8.33 15.84
C ARG A 51 -7.64 9.26 16.60
N ASP A 52 -8.87 9.46 16.12
CA ASP A 52 -9.85 10.30 16.80
C ASP A 52 -10.22 9.75 18.18
N ALA A 53 -10.42 8.43 18.27
CA ALA A 53 -10.71 7.76 19.53
C ALA A 53 -9.53 7.84 20.51
N ALA A 54 -8.30 7.68 20.01
CA ALA A 54 -7.08 7.80 20.80
C ALA A 54 -6.91 9.23 21.35
N GLU A 55 -7.17 10.25 20.53
CA GLU A 55 -7.09 11.66 20.95
C GLU A 55 -8.13 11.98 22.04
N GLN A 56 -9.35 11.41 21.94
CA GLN A 56 -10.37 11.56 22.98
C GLN A 56 -9.90 10.99 24.32
N VAL A 57 -9.39 9.75 24.34
CA VAL A 57 -8.88 9.10 25.56
C VAL A 57 -7.68 9.86 26.10
N ARG A 58 -6.77 10.33 25.23
CA ARG A 58 -5.59 11.12 25.63
C ARG A 58 -5.99 12.41 26.34
N ARG A 59 -6.96 13.16 25.80
CA ARG A 59 -7.47 14.40 26.42
C ARG A 59 -8.11 14.13 27.78
N GLN A 60 -9.02 13.16 27.85
CA GLN A 60 -9.68 12.80 29.11
C GLN A 60 -8.69 12.33 30.18
N GLY A 61 -7.67 11.57 29.77
CA GLY A 61 -6.61 11.12 30.67
C GLY A 61 -5.74 12.26 31.18
N ALA A 62 -5.42 13.24 30.32
CA ALA A 62 -4.67 14.43 30.72
C ALA A 62 -5.46 15.29 31.72
N ASP A 63 -6.73 15.57 31.43
CA ASP A 63 -7.61 16.35 32.32
C ASP A 63 -7.78 15.66 33.68
N LEU A 64 -7.96 14.34 33.68
CA LEU A 64 -8.08 13.56 34.91
C LEU A 64 -6.75 13.58 35.70
N SER A 65 -5.62 13.40 35.03
CA SER A 65 -4.29 13.43 35.65
C SER A 65 -4.03 14.78 36.33
N GLU A 66 -4.27 15.89 35.64
CA GLU A 66 -4.10 17.24 36.20
C GLU A 66 -4.99 17.46 37.43
N MET A 67 -6.26 17.06 37.34
CA MET A 67 -7.21 17.13 38.45
C MET A 67 -6.72 16.34 39.67
N LEU A 68 -6.26 15.10 39.45
CA LEU A 68 -5.76 14.24 40.52
C LEU A 68 -4.49 14.81 41.16
N SER A 69 -3.53 15.27 40.36
CA SER A 69 -2.29 15.88 40.86
C SER A 69 -2.58 17.13 41.70
N ARG A 70 -3.48 18.01 41.23
CA ARG A 70 -3.88 19.22 41.96
C ARG A 70 -4.51 18.89 43.33
N HIS A 71 -5.31 17.82 43.39
CA HIS A 71 -5.98 17.41 44.63
C HIS A 71 -5.11 16.59 45.56
N ALA A 72 -4.10 15.87 45.05
CA ALA A 72 -3.16 15.12 45.87
C ALA A 72 -2.31 16.02 46.78
N THR A 73 -2.06 17.27 46.38
CA THR A 73 -1.30 18.26 47.17
C THR A 73 -2.18 19.25 47.94
N ALA A 74 -3.50 19.10 47.88
CA ALA A 74 -4.42 20.01 48.57
C ALA A 74 -4.40 19.74 50.08
N PRO A 75 -4.39 20.79 50.93
CA PRO A 75 -4.33 20.62 52.39
C PRO A 75 -5.55 19.92 52.98
N GLU A 76 -6.70 19.97 52.29
CA GLU A 76 -7.93 19.30 52.70
C GLU A 76 -8.66 18.71 51.49
N LEU A 77 -9.18 17.49 51.63
CA LEU A 77 -10.02 16.83 50.64
C LEU A 77 -11.35 16.41 51.29
N THR A 78 -12.45 17.01 50.85
CA THR A 78 -13.78 16.65 51.37
C THR A 78 -14.22 15.29 50.82
N LEU A 79 -15.02 14.55 51.61
CA LEU A 79 -15.55 13.24 51.22
C LEU A 79 -16.36 13.31 49.91
N GLU A 80 -17.14 14.37 49.72
CA GLU A 80 -17.92 14.61 48.51
C GLU A 80 -17.03 14.74 47.27
N ARG A 81 -15.92 15.49 47.39
CA ARG A 81 -14.97 15.70 46.31
C ARG A 81 -14.20 14.42 45.99
N ALA A 82 -13.78 13.67 47.02
CA ALA A 82 -13.17 12.35 46.85
C ALA A 82 -14.10 11.36 46.12
N ARG A 83 -15.38 11.31 46.50
CA ARG A 83 -16.39 10.47 45.83
C ARG A 83 -16.60 10.89 44.38
N SER A 84 -16.58 12.19 44.09
CA SER A 84 -16.74 12.72 42.73
C SER A 84 -15.54 12.36 41.85
N MET A 85 -14.32 12.49 42.38
CA MET A 85 -13.10 12.04 41.70
C MET A 85 -13.12 10.53 41.41
N LEU A 86 -13.53 9.70 42.38
CA LEU A 86 -13.66 8.25 42.16
C LEU A 86 -14.63 7.92 41.02
N LYS A 87 -15.75 8.65 40.90
CA LYS A 87 -16.69 8.49 39.78
C LYS A 87 -16.04 8.86 38.44
N LEU A 88 -15.26 9.93 38.38
CA LEU A 88 -14.54 10.33 37.17
C LEU A 88 -13.46 9.30 36.79
N CYS A 89 -12.70 8.79 37.75
CA CYS A 89 -11.75 7.70 37.51
C CYS A 89 -12.43 6.44 36.97
N ALA A 90 -13.58 6.05 37.55
CA ALA A 90 -14.34 4.91 37.07
C ALA A 90 -14.87 5.11 35.64
N ALA A 91 -15.38 6.32 35.34
CA ALA A 91 -15.85 6.66 34.00
C ALA A 91 -14.71 6.66 32.96
N TYR A 92 -13.54 7.21 33.31
CA TYR A 92 -12.36 7.16 32.46
C TYR A 92 -11.89 5.72 32.25
N ALA A 93 -11.81 4.90 33.30
CA ALA A 93 -11.40 3.50 33.19
C ALA A 93 -12.35 2.70 32.27
N ALA A 94 -13.66 2.93 32.37
CA ALA A 94 -14.63 2.33 31.46
C ALA A 94 -14.43 2.78 30.01
N THR A 95 -14.15 4.08 29.80
CA THR A 95 -13.88 4.63 28.46
C THR A 95 -12.59 4.07 27.87
N ALA A 96 -11.52 3.98 28.65
CA ALA A 96 -10.24 3.42 28.23
C ALA A 96 -10.36 1.92 27.89
N ALA A 97 -11.14 1.15 28.66
CA ALA A 97 -11.41 -0.25 28.35
C ALA A 97 -12.20 -0.42 27.05
N ALA A 98 -13.24 0.41 26.83
CA ALA A 98 -14.01 0.40 25.59
C ALA A 98 -13.16 0.81 24.38
N PHE A 99 -12.27 1.79 24.54
CA PHE A 99 -11.29 2.18 23.53
C PHE A 99 -10.36 1.01 23.17
N ALA A 100 -9.81 0.32 24.17
CA ALA A 100 -8.91 -0.81 23.92
C ALA A 100 -9.59 -1.95 23.14
N GLU A 101 -10.86 -2.28 23.45
CA GLU A 101 -11.60 -3.29 22.67
C GLU A 101 -11.88 -2.80 21.24
N ARG A 102 -12.21 -1.52 21.07
CA ARG A 102 -12.41 -0.92 19.74
C ARG A 102 -11.14 -0.94 18.90
N GLU A 103 -10.00 -0.58 19.48
CA GLU A 103 -8.69 -0.64 18.82
C GLU A 103 -8.33 -2.05 18.38
N LYS A 104 -8.59 -3.05 19.23
CA LYS A 104 -8.41 -4.45 18.86
C LYS A 104 -9.28 -4.84 17.66
N HIS A 105 -10.53 -4.39 17.61
CA HIS A 105 -11.40 -4.58 16.44
C HIS A 105 -10.87 -3.87 15.19
N ILE A 106 -10.40 -2.63 15.30
CA ILE A 106 -9.79 -1.88 14.20
C ILE A 106 -8.57 -2.63 13.65
N HIS A 107 -7.67 -3.11 14.50
CA HIS A 107 -6.53 -3.90 14.08
C HIS A 107 -6.95 -5.19 13.36
N ALA A 108 -7.98 -5.89 13.84
CA ALA A 108 -8.50 -7.07 13.17
C ALA A 108 -9.08 -6.73 11.78
N GLU A 109 -9.83 -5.62 11.66
CA GLU A 109 -10.35 -5.16 10.36
C GLU A 109 -9.23 -4.73 9.40
N ILE A 110 -8.16 -4.10 9.89
CA ILE A 110 -6.99 -3.76 9.06
C ILE A 110 -6.32 -5.02 8.53
N MET A 111 -6.12 -6.04 9.38
CA MET A 111 -5.56 -7.33 8.94
C MET A 111 -6.45 -8.01 7.89
N GLN A 112 -7.77 -8.04 8.11
CA GLN A 112 -8.71 -8.59 7.13
C GLN A 112 -8.71 -7.79 5.83
N ALA A 113 -8.63 -6.46 5.92
CA ALA A 113 -8.54 -5.59 4.75
C ALA A 113 -7.23 -5.79 3.98
N GLN A 114 -6.24 -6.54 4.50
CA GLN A 114 -5.00 -6.91 3.82
C GLN A 114 -5.05 -8.27 3.11
N ASP A 115 -6.11 -9.08 3.31
CA ASP A 115 -6.25 -10.41 2.70
C ASP A 115 -6.26 -10.37 1.16
N PHE A 116 -6.54 -9.21 0.54
CA PHE A 116 -6.45 -9.02 -0.91
C PHE A 116 -5.02 -9.10 -1.45
N GLN A 117 -3.99 -8.99 -0.59
CA GLN A 117 -2.58 -9.05 -0.99
C GLN A 117 -2.24 -10.42 -1.59
N ASP A 118 -2.77 -11.51 -1.03
CA ASP A 118 -2.51 -12.87 -1.55
C ASP A 118 -3.04 -13.00 -2.99
N LEU A 119 -4.30 -12.61 -3.20
CA LEU A 119 -4.92 -12.66 -4.52
C LEU A 119 -4.21 -11.73 -5.52
N SER A 120 -3.81 -10.54 -5.08
CA SER A 120 -3.07 -9.57 -5.90
C SER A 120 -1.69 -10.11 -6.29
N GLY A 121 -0.97 -10.73 -5.35
CA GLY A 121 0.32 -11.37 -5.60
C GLY A 121 0.21 -12.52 -6.60
N GLN A 122 -0.82 -13.36 -6.49
CA GLN A 122 -1.07 -14.44 -7.45
C GLN A 122 -1.30 -13.90 -8.88
N VAL A 123 -2.12 -12.86 -9.03
CA VAL A 123 -2.39 -12.24 -10.33
C VAL A 123 -1.12 -11.61 -10.91
N ILE A 124 -0.40 -10.81 -10.12
CA ILE A 124 0.86 -10.17 -10.55
C ILE A 124 1.88 -11.23 -11.00
N ASN A 125 2.06 -12.31 -10.23
CA ASN A 125 2.96 -13.41 -10.59
C ASN A 125 2.54 -14.13 -11.88
N LYS A 126 1.25 -14.23 -12.17
CA LYS A 126 0.76 -14.77 -13.46
C LYS A 126 1.11 -13.82 -14.60
N VAL A 127 0.87 -12.52 -14.43
CA VAL A 127 1.19 -11.49 -15.42
C VAL A 127 2.69 -11.47 -15.74
N VAL A 128 3.54 -11.45 -14.71
CA VAL A 128 5.00 -11.45 -14.88
C VAL A 128 5.47 -12.69 -15.65
N ARG A 129 4.94 -13.88 -15.32
CA ARG A 129 5.27 -15.10 -16.06
C ARG A 129 4.86 -15.02 -17.53
N MET A 130 3.67 -14.50 -17.82
CA MET A 130 3.18 -14.32 -19.18
C MET A 130 4.07 -13.35 -19.98
N LEU A 131 4.47 -12.23 -19.37
CA LEU A 131 5.36 -11.25 -19.99
C LEU A 131 6.76 -11.85 -20.26
N ASN A 132 7.33 -12.59 -19.31
CA ASN A 132 8.62 -13.25 -19.49
C ASN A 132 8.59 -14.32 -20.61
N GLN A 133 7.46 -15.02 -20.79
CA GLN A 133 7.29 -15.97 -21.88
C GLN A 133 7.16 -15.30 -23.25
N ALA A 134 6.64 -14.06 -23.28
CA ALA A 134 6.48 -13.26 -24.49
C ALA A 134 7.76 -12.56 -24.96
N GLU A 135 8.70 -12.29 -24.04
CA GLU A 135 9.89 -11.48 -24.29
C GLU A 135 10.78 -12.04 -25.42
N GLY A 136 11.09 -13.34 -25.39
CA GLY A 136 11.90 -14.00 -26.42
C GLY A 136 11.30 -13.88 -27.82
N PRO A 137 10.05 -14.33 -28.03
CA PRO A 137 9.35 -14.21 -29.31
C PRO A 137 9.23 -12.75 -29.81
N LEU A 138 8.99 -11.78 -28.92
CA LEU A 138 8.94 -10.37 -29.28
C LEU A 138 10.31 -9.85 -29.74
N ASN A 139 11.39 -10.20 -29.04
CA ASN A 139 12.75 -9.80 -29.42
C ASN A 139 13.17 -10.39 -30.77
N GLU A 140 12.83 -11.66 -31.04
CA GLU A 140 13.08 -12.28 -32.34
C GLU A 140 12.31 -11.60 -33.48
N LEU A 141 11.09 -11.15 -33.22
CA LEU A 141 10.26 -10.45 -34.21
C LEU A 141 10.78 -9.02 -34.45
N LEU A 142 11.20 -8.32 -33.39
CA LEU A 142 11.85 -7.01 -33.49
C LEU A 142 13.18 -7.08 -34.27
N ALA A 143 13.97 -8.14 -34.08
CA ALA A 143 15.22 -8.34 -34.80
C ALA A 143 15.04 -8.54 -36.32
N GLN A 144 13.84 -8.90 -36.77
CA GLN A 144 13.49 -9.06 -38.18
C GLN A 144 12.97 -7.76 -38.83
N LEU A 145 12.63 -6.75 -38.02
CA LEU A 145 12.22 -5.45 -38.53
C LEU A 145 13.46 -4.60 -38.86
N PRO A 146 13.42 -3.80 -39.94
CA PRO A 146 14.48 -2.85 -40.22
C PRO A 146 14.63 -1.87 -39.05
N ALA A 147 15.88 -1.52 -38.72
CA ALA A 147 16.19 -0.64 -37.60
C ALA A 147 15.39 0.68 -37.73
N PRO A 148 14.72 1.14 -36.67
CA PRO A 148 13.97 2.39 -36.71
C PRO A 148 14.95 3.55 -36.95
N ASP A 149 14.62 4.43 -37.90
CA ASP A 149 15.49 5.54 -38.33
C ASP A 149 15.76 6.57 -37.21
N LYS A 150 14.97 6.56 -36.14
CA LYS A 150 15.25 7.31 -34.90
C LYS A 150 14.66 6.54 -33.73
N ALA A 151 15.47 6.26 -32.71
CA ALA A 151 14.94 5.91 -31.40
C ALA A 151 14.16 7.13 -30.89
N THR A 152 12.83 7.06 -30.96
CA THR A 152 12.01 7.88 -30.07
C THR A 152 12.38 7.44 -28.67
N GLU A 153 13.00 8.33 -27.90
CA GLU A 153 13.15 8.18 -26.46
C GLU A 153 11.74 7.92 -25.91
N ALA A 154 11.42 6.65 -25.69
CA ALA A 154 10.23 6.30 -24.95
C ALA A 154 10.46 6.88 -23.56
N GLU A 155 9.52 7.72 -23.09
CA GLU A 155 9.46 8.11 -21.69
C GLU A 155 9.48 6.82 -20.87
N ALA A 156 10.66 6.48 -20.36
CA ALA A 156 10.83 5.33 -19.52
C ALA A 156 9.88 5.57 -18.35
N LEU A 157 8.85 4.72 -18.23
CA LEU A 157 8.06 4.68 -17.01
C LEU A 157 9.08 4.52 -15.89
N ALA A 158 9.25 5.55 -15.07
CA ALA A 158 10.12 5.50 -13.92
C ALA A 158 9.66 4.29 -13.12
N GLY A 159 10.44 3.21 -13.21
CA GLY A 159 10.09 1.96 -12.55
C GLY A 159 9.87 2.24 -11.07
N VAL A 160 9.12 1.38 -10.40
CA VAL A 160 8.99 1.42 -8.93
C VAL A 160 10.39 1.64 -8.36
N GLN A 161 10.54 2.75 -7.66
CA GLN A 161 11.76 3.11 -6.95
C GLN A 161 11.89 2.13 -5.79
N THR A 162 12.55 0.99 -6.04
CA THR A 162 13.00 0.11 -4.97
C THR A 162 14.11 0.83 -4.21
N PRO A 163 14.39 0.54 -2.93
CA PRO A 163 15.51 1.16 -2.21
C PRO A 163 16.85 1.11 -2.96
N ASP A 164 17.07 0.05 -3.75
CA ASP A 164 18.26 -0.12 -4.63
C ASP A 164 18.22 0.69 -5.94
N LYS A 165 17.08 1.28 -6.30
CA LYS A 165 16.84 2.08 -7.52
C LYS A 165 16.31 3.48 -7.21
N ALA A 166 16.09 3.80 -5.94
CA ALA A 166 15.73 5.13 -5.49
C ALA A 166 16.88 6.05 -5.85
N LEU A 167 16.56 7.14 -6.56
CA LEU A 167 17.45 8.27 -6.82
C LEU A 167 18.38 8.45 -5.61
N GLN A 168 19.67 8.19 -5.82
CA GLN A 168 20.65 8.41 -4.76
C GLN A 168 20.66 9.92 -4.49
N GLN A 169 21.02 10.32 -3.28
CA GLN A 169 20.93 11.72 -2.85
C GLN A 169 21.67 12.70 -3.78
N ASP A 170 22.65 12.20 -4.53
CA ASP A 170 23.38 12.93 -5.58
C ASP A 170 22.47 13.34 -6.76
N ASP A 171 21.46 12.52 -7.12
CA ASP A 171 20.51 12.82 -8.20
C ASP A 171 19.51 13.93 -7.80
N VAL A 172 19.29 14.14 -6.49
CA VAL A 172 18.44 15.22 -5.99
C VAL A 172 19.17 16.55 -6.09
N ASP A 173 20.47 16.57 -5.78
CA ASP A 173 21.31 17.76 -5.89
C ASP A 173 21.50 18.17 -7.37
N ASP A 174 21.61 17.21 -8.29
CA ASP A 174 21.64 17.46 -9.73
C ASP A 174 20.30 18.00 -10.26
N LEU A 175 19.17 17.49 -9.75
CA LEU A 175 17.84 18.00 -10.11
C LEU A 175 17.64 19.43 -9.59
N MET A 176 18.10 19.72 -8.37
CA MET A 176 18.08 21.07 -7.77
C MET A 176 18.95 22.05 -8.56
N ALA A 177 20.15 21.64 -8.95
CA ALA A 177 21.05 22.42 -9.79
C ALA A 177 20.45 22.71 -11.18
N SER A 178 19.73 21.75 -11.77
CA SER A 178 19.05 21.91 -13.06
C SER A 178 17.86 22.88 -13.01
N LEU A 179 17.22 23.02 -11.84
CA LEU A 179 16.10 23.92 -11.58
C LEU A 179 16.54 25.31 -11.08
N GLY A 180 17.85 25.53 -10.92
CA GLY A 180 18.43 26.83 -10.58
C GLY A 180 18.38 27.20 -9.10
N PHE A 181 18.37 26.20 -8.21
CA PHE A 181 18.60 26.38 -6.77
C PHE A 181 20.02 25.99 -6.36
#